data_AF-A0A2V6T7J3-F1
#
_entry.id   AF-A0A2V6T7J3-F1
#
_cell.length_a   1.000
_cell.length_b   1.000
_cell.length_c   1.000
_cell.angle_alpha   90.00
_cell.angle_beta   90.00
_cell.angle_gamma   90.00
#
_symmetry.space_group_name_H-M   'P 1'
#
loop_
_entity.id
_entity.type
_entity.pdbx_description
1 polymer ?
#
loop_
_entity_poly.entity_id
_entity_poly.type
_entity_poly.pdbx_seq_one_letter_code
_entity_poly.pdbx_strand_id
1 'polypeptide(L)' 'MTDAAPSSAALAVDRQIAHTLNRLTYGARPGDLERVRAVGLSTWIERQLRPQTIDDSATEHLLAELTTL' A
#
# COMPACT_ATOMS: atom_id res chain seq x y z
N MET A 1 24.89 -5.80 -16.68
CA MET A 1 25.61 -5.17 -15.55
C MET A 1 24.77 -5.43 -14.31
N THR A 2 25.31 -6.25 -13.42
CA THR A 2 24.75 -7.06 -12.32
C THR A 2 23.45 -6.57 -11.64
N ASP A 3 22.38 -7.35 -11.78
CA ASP A 3 21.26 -7.36 -10.82
C ASP A 3 21.75 -8.13 -9.57
N ALA A 4 21.94 -7.43 -8.46
CA ALA A 4 22.35 -8.05 -7.21
C ALA A 4 21.11 -8.69 -6.55
N ALA A 5 21.14 -10.00 -6.32
CA ALA A 5 20.06 -10.71 -5.66
C ALA A 5 19.70 -10.05 -4.31
N PRO A 6 18.40 -9.94 -3.96
CA PRO A 6 17.97 -9.26 -2.75
C PRO A 6 18.50 -9.96 -1.49
N SER A 7 18.92 -9.17 -0.51
CA SER A 7 19.34 -9.68 0.81
C SER A 7 18.19 -10.38 1.53
N SER A 8 18.52 -11.38 2.36
CA SER A 8 17.54 -12.07 3.23
C SER A 8 16.70 -11.10 4.08
N ALA A 9 17.31 -10.00 4.54
CA ALA A 9 16.61 -8.95 5.28
C ALA A 9 15.55 -8.25 4.42
N ALA A 10 15.87 -7.93 3.15
CA ALA A 10 14.92 -7.32 2.23
C ALA A 10 13.75 -8.27 1.93
N LEU A 11 14.02 -9.56 1.72
CA LEU A 11 12.99 -10.57 1.53
C LEU A 11 12.09 -10.74 2.77
N ALA A 12 12.63 -10.58 3.98
CA ALA A 12 11.84 -10.62 5.21
C ALA A 12 10.88 -9.42 5.31
N VAL A 13 11.36 -8.22 4.97
CA VAL A 13 10.54 -7.00 4.92
C VAL A 13 9.41 -7.15 3.90
N ASP A 14 9.72 -7.63 2.69
CA ASP A 14 8.72 -7.80 1.64
C ASP A 14 7.63 -8.80 2.02
N ARG A 15 8.00 -9.91 2.68
CA ARG A 15 7.02 -10.87 3.23
C ARG A 15 6.13 -10.24 4.28
N GLN A 16 6.69 -9.40 5.16
CA GLN A 16 5.92 -8.72 6.20
C GLN A 16 4.94 -7.73 5.57
N ILE A 17 5.37 -6.94 4.59
CA ILE A 17 4.50 -6.02 3.84
C ILE A 17 3.38 -6.79 3.15
N ALA A 18 3.70 -7.85 2.40
CA ALA A 18 2.71 -8.66 1.70
C ALA A 18 1.70 -9.29 2.66
N HIS A 19 2.16 -9.81 3.81
CA HIS A 19 1.27 -10.34 4.84
C HIS A 19 0.34 -9.26 5.39
N THR A 20 0.86 -8.07 5.73
CA THR A 20 0.04 -6.97 6.23
C THR A 20 -1.00 -6.53 5.20
N LEU A 21 -0.62 -6.37 3.93
CA LEU A 21 -1.55 -5.99 2.86
C LEU A 21 -2.68 -7.02 2.72
N ASN A 22 -2.37 -8.32 2.76
CA ASN A 22 -3.38 -9.38 2.71
C ASN A 22 -4.33 -9.40 3.92
N ARG A 23 -3.93 -8.81 5.06
CA ARG A 23 -4.74 -8.79 6.29
C ARG A 23 -5.56 -7.52 6.47
N LEU A 24 -5.04 -6.39 6.01
CA LEU A 24 -5.65 -5.07 6.23
C LEU A 24 -6.34 -4.50 4.98
N THR A 25 -6.20 -5.16 3.83
CA THR A 25 -6.82 -4.75 2.57
C THR A 25 -7.46 -5.96 1.88
N TYR A 26 -8.07 -5.74 0.71
CA TYR A 26 -8.62 -6.82 -0.13
C TYR A 26 -7.54 -7.58 -0.93
N GLY A 27 -6.28 -7.46 -0.54
CA GLY A 27 -5.12 -8.03 -1.23
C GLY A 27 -4.24 -6.96 -1.87
N ALA A 28 -2.95 -7.24 -1.97
CA ALA A 28 -1.98 -6.32 -2.55
C ALA A 28 -2.25 -6.09 -4.05
N ARG A 29 -2.39 -4.83 -4.46
CA ARG A 29 -2.45 -4.42 -5.86
C ARG A 29 -1.04 -4.31 -6.44
N PRO A 30 -0.88 -4.38 -7.79
CA PRO A 30 0.39 -4.08 -8.42
C PRO A 30 0.93 -2.70 -7.98
N GLY A 31 2.15 -2.66 -7.45
CA GLY A 31 2.80 -1.44 -6.96
C GLY A 31 2.61 -1.13 -5.47
N ASP A 32 1.74 -1.86 -4.75
CA ASP A 32 1.51 -1.59 -3.31
C ASP A 32 2.73 -1.95 -2.47
N LEU A 33 3.44 -3.02 -2.80
CA LEU A 33 4.59 -3.47 -2.05
C LEU A 33 5.71 -2.41 -2.12
N GLU A 34 5.97 -1.88 -3.31
CA GLU A 34 6.92 -0.79 -3.54
C GLU A 34 6.50 0.49 -2.82
N ARG A 35 5.21 0.85 -2.87
CA ARG A 35 4.68 2.05 -2.21
C ARG A 35 4.81 1.95 -0.68
N VAL A 36 4.48 0.81 -0.10
CA VAL A 36 4.63 0.57 1.35
C VAL A 36 6.11 0.54 1.73
N ARG A 37 6.98 -0.05 0.90
CA ARG A 37 8.43 -0.06 1.14
C ARG A 37 9.01 1.35 1.15
N ALA A 38 8.57 2.22 0.23
CA ALA A 38 9.03 3.61 0.15
C ALA A 38 8.61 4.47 1.35
N VAL A 39 7.40 4.24 1.90
CA VAL A 39 6.86 4.99 3.05
C VAL A 39 7.28 4.38 4.40
N GLY A 40 7.57 3.08 4.40
CA GLY A 40 7.78 2.28 5.60
C GLY A 40 6.47 1.69 6.13
N LEU A 41 6.50 0.41 6.52
CA LEU A 41 5.31 -0.34 6.92
C LEU A 41 4.58 0.28 8.12
N SER A 42 5.31 0.69 9.16
CA SER A 42 4.71 1.29 10.37
C SER A 42 3.99 2.61 10.06
N THR A 43 4.64 3.50 9.28
CA THR A 43 4.03 4.75 8.82
C THR A 43 2.80 4.50 7.96
N TRP A 44 2.85 3.49 7.09
CA TRP A 44 1.70 3.11 6.28
C TRP A 44 0.53 2.62 7.14
N ILE A 45 0.78 1.77 8.16
CA ILE A 45 -0.26 1.31 9.10
C ILE A 45 -0.88 2.49 9.85
N GLU A 46 -0.07 3.40 10.38
CA GLU A 46 -0.54 4.58 11.11
C GLU A 46 -1.49 5.44 10.24
N ARG A 47 -1.19 5.60 8.95
CA ARG A 47 -2.08 6.29 8.01
C ARG A 47 -3.41 5.58 7.82
N GLN A 48 -3.43 4.24 7.76
CA GLN A 48 -4.68 3.47 7.65
C GLN A 48 -5.56 3.61 8.91
N LEU A 49 -4.96 3.79 10.08
CA LEU A 49 -5.68 4.04 11.34
C LEU A 49 -6.21 5.48 11.46
N ARG A 50 -5.80 6.38 10.56
CA ARG A 50 -6.17 7.80 10.52
C ARG A 50 -6.70 8.18 9.14
N PRO A 51 -7.84 7.61 8.70
CA PRO A 51 -8.37 7.77 7.34
C PRO A 51 -8.60 9.23 6.94
N GLN A 52 -8.90 10.11 7.90
CA GLN A 52 -9.03 11.56 7.67
C GLN A 52 -7.76 12.25 7.14
N THR A 53 -6.62 11.56 7.13
CA THR A 53 -5.34 12.07 6.58
C THR A 53 -5.05 11.55 5.17
N ILE A 54 -5.94 10.74 4.61
CA ILE A 54 -5.85 10.20 3.25
C ILE A 54 -6.61 11.13 2.31
N ASP A 55 -5.96 11.52 1.21
CA ASP A 55 -6.59 12.33 0.18
C ASP A 55 -7.44 11.45 -0.73
N ASP A 56 -8.76 11.54 -0.55
CA ASP A 56 -9.77 10.81 -1.32
C ASP A 56 -10.38 11.64 -2.45
N SER A 57 -9.85 12.85 -2.73
CA SER A 57 -10.42 13.77 -3.73
C SER A 57 -10.64 13.13 -5.10
N ALA A 58 -9.70 12.30 -5.57
CA ALA A 58 -9.85 11.57 -6.83
C ALA A 58 -11.05 10.60 -6.81
N THR A 59 -11.27 9.89 -5.69
CA THR A 59 -12.40 9.00 -5.52
C THR A 59 -13.70 9.78 -5.48
N GLU A 60 -13.75 10.89 -4.73
CA GLU A 60 -14.92 11.78 -4.64
C GLU A 60 -15.31 12.33 -6.02
N HIS A 61 -14.32 12.75 -6.82
CA HIS A 61 -14.57 13.20 -8.19
C HIS A 61 -15.19 12.10 -9.06
N LEU A 62 -14.68 10.86 -8.99
CA LEU A 62 -15.22 9.74 -9.75
C LEU A 62 -16.63 9.36 -9.28
N LEU A 63 -16.90 9.39 -7.98
CA LEU A 63 -18.22 9.11 -7.42
C LEU A 63 -19.26 10.13 -7.87
N ALA A 64 -18.89 11.42 -7.96
CA ALA A 64 -19.79 12.47 -8.44
C ALA A 64 -20.23 12.28 -9.91
N GLU A 65 -19.43 11.58 -10.72
CA GLU A 65 -19.78 11.24 -12.11
C GLU A 65 -20.71 10.03 -12.23
N LEU A 66 -20.80 9.20 -11.19
CA LEU A 66 -21.72 8.07 -11.15
C LEU A 66 -23.12 8.55 -10.77
N THR A 67 -23.95 8.84 -11.78
CA THR A 67 -25.31 9.38 -11.62
C THR A 67 -26.30 8.48 -10.86
N THR A 68 -25.95 7.23 -10.59
CA THR A 68 -26.77 6.28 -9.82
C THR A 68 -25.89 5.34 -9.00
N LEU A 69 -26.21 5.18 -7.71
CA LEU A 69 -25.73 4.10 -6.84
C LEU A 69 -26.90 3.19 -6.45
#